data_AF-A0AA91PSC1-F1
#
_entry.id   AF-A0AA91PSC1-F1
#
_cell.length_a   1.000
_cell.length_b   1.000
_cell.length_c   1.000
_cell.angle_alpha   90.00
_cell.angle_beta   90.00
_cell.angle_gamma   90.00
#
_symmetry.space_group_name_H-M   'P 1'
#
loop_
_entity.id
_entity.type
_entity.pdbx_description
1 polymer ?
#
loop_
_entity_poly.entity_id
_entity_poly.type
_entity_poly.pdbx_seq_one_letter_code
_entity_poly.pdbx_strand_id
1 'polypeptide(L)'
;MQKKHTIFMISIAVLTIAHLFFSYFYIRMYGYFNLNGNLNSFLLVSNLFRIAFDLFIIICGFFALREEKMKFLPFYLLFFLVNLVLPFIFHL
;
A
#
# COMPACT_ATOMS: atom_id res chain seq x y z
N MET A 1 -19.19 -14.33 -11.37
CA MET A 1 -18.14 -13.63 -10.61
C MET A 1 -17.04 -14.62 -10.26
N GLN A 2 -15.89 -14.57 -10.94
CA GLN A 2 -14.78 -15.47 -10.61
C GLN A 2 -14.26 -15.11 -9.21
N LYS A 3 -14.47 -16.01 -8.24
CA LYS A 3 -14.14 -15.85 -6.80
C LYS A 3 -12.73 -15.25 -6.54
N LYS A 4 -11.78 -15.49 -7.46
CA LYS A 4 -10.42 -14.96 -7.42
C LYS A 4 -10.37 -13.43 -7.40
N HIS A 5 -11.17 -12.72 -8.20
CA HIS A 5 -11.13 -11.25 -8.26
C HIS A 5 -11.71 -10.57 -7.04
N THR A 6 -12.76 -11.15 -6.47
CA THR A 6 -13.35 -10.65 -5.23
C THR A 6 -12.31 -10.73 -4.11
N ILE A 7 -11.57 -11.85 -4.03
CA ILE A 7 -10.46 -11.99 -3.10
C ILE A 7 -9.38 -10.93 -3.39
N PHE A 8 -8.98 -10.72 -4.64
CA PHE A 8 -8.01 -9.68 -4.99
C PHE A 8 -8.44 -8.26 -4.58
N MET A 9 -9.69 -7.86 -4.86
CA MET A 9 -10.21 -6.55 -4.44
C MET A 9 -10.22 -6.42 -2.92
N ILE A 10 -10.64 -7.47 -2.21
CA ILE A 10 -10.63 -7.47 -0.74
C ILE A 10 -9.20 -7.34 -0.23
N SER A 11 -8.24 -8.08 -0.80
CA SER A 11 -6.83 -7.99 -0.41
C SER A 11 -6.28 -6.57 -0.57
N ILE A 12 -6.57 -5.91 -1.71
CA ILE A 12 -6.11 -4.54 -1.96
C ILE A 12 -6.79 -3.54 -1.03
N ALA A 13 -8.09 -3.70 -0.76
CA ALA A 13 -8.80 -2.84 0.17
C ALA A 13 -8.23 -2.96 1.58
N VAL A 14 -8.01 -4.19 2.07
CA VAL A 14 -7.40 -4.45 3.38
C VAL A 14 -5.98 -3.88 3.45
N LEU A 15 -5.18 -4.09 2.42
CA LEU A 15 -3.83 -3.55 2.33
C LEU A 15 -3.85 -2.01 2.33
N THR A 16 -4.74 -1.37 1.57
CA THR A 16 -4.86 0.09 1.55
C THR A 16 -5.25 0.64 2.92
N ILE A 17 -6.17 -0.01 3.64
CA ILE A 17 -6.53 0.37 5.00
C ILE A 17 -5.33 0.20 5.94
N ALA A 18 -4.59 -0.89 5.84
CA ALA A 18 -3.40 -1.12 6.65
C ALA A 18 -2.31 -0.07 6.37
N HIS A 19 -2.08 0.28 5.10
CA HIS A 19 -1.13 1.30 4.70
C HIS A 19 -1.55 2.71 5.15
N LEU A 20 -2.85 3.02 5.09
CA LEU A 20 -3.41 4.25 5.65
C LEU A 20 -3.18 4.33 7.16
N PHE A 21 -3.48 3.26 7.89
CA PHE A 21 -3.26 3.20 9.34
C PHE A 21 -1.77 3.37 9.67
N PHE A 22 -0.90 2.67 8.96
CA PHE A 22 0.55 2.81 9.11
C PHE A 22 1.02 4.25 8.86
N SER A 23 0.55 4.87 7.77
CA SER A 23 0.91 6.25 7.41
C SER A 23 0.45 7.25 8.48
N TYR A 24 -0.74 7.07 9.02
CA TYR A 24 -1.27 7.92 10.09
C TYR A 24 -0.43 7.84 11.38
N PHE A 25 0.02 6.63 11.75
CA PHE A 25 0.84 6.44 12.95
C PHE A 25 2.34 6.67 12.72
N TYR A 26 2.78 6.82 11.47
CA TYR A 26 4.19 6.85 11.12
C TYR A 26 4.97 7.89 11.91
N ILE A 27 4.49 9.14 11.99
CA ILE A 27 5.22 10.20 12.70
C ILE A 27 5.40 9.90 14.19
N ARG A 28 4.43 9.24 14.82
CA ARG A 28 4.51 8.82 16.22
C ARG A 28 5.51 7.68 16.39
N MET A 29 5.48 6.71 15.48
CA MET A 29 6.46 5.61 15.46
C MET A 29 7.87 6.13 15.20
N TYR A 30 8.04 7.02 14.22
CA TYR A 30 9.30 7.69 13.91
C TYR A 30 9.87 8.38 15.16
N GLY A 31 9.06 9.18 15.87
CA GLY A 31 9.48 9.82 17.12
C GLY A 31 9.89 8.82 18.20
N TYR A 32 9.11 7.75 18.38
CA TYR A 32 9.42 6.68 19.35
C TYR A 32 10.73 5.96 19.01
N PHE A 33 10.94 5.55 17.76
CA PHE A 33 12.15 4.84 17.34
C PHE A 33 13.38 5.75 17.32
N ASN A 34 13.20 7.05 17.08
CA ASN A 34 14.26 8.05 17.21
C ASN A 34 14.76 8.16 18.66
N LEU A 35 13.84 8.26 19.63
CA LEU A 35 14.18 8.36 21.05
C LEU A 35 14.86 7.08 21.60
N ASN A 36 14.54 5.92 21.02
CA ASN A 36 15.11 4.64 21.43
C ASN A 36 16.39 4.25 20.66
N GLY A 37 16.95 5.14 19.83
CA GLY A 37 18.19 4.88 19.08
C GLY A 37 18.06 3.86 17.93
N ASN A 38 16.84 3.43 17.60
CA ASN A 38 16.55 2.39 16.61
C ASN A 38 16.00 2.97 15.29
N LEU A 39 16.24 4.27 15.04
CA LEU A 39 15.67 4.99 13.90
C LEU A 39 16.01 4.36 12.56
N ASN A 40 17.28 4.01 12.35
CA ASN A 40 17.75 3.44 11.08
C ASN A 40 17.06 2.11 10.75
N SER A 41 16.87 1.26 11.77
CA SER A 41 16.15 -0.01 11.61
C SER A 41 14.68 0.23 11.26
N PHE A 42 14.02 1.19 11.92
CA PHE A 42 12.64 1.56 11.61
C PHE A 42 12.49 2.10 10.18
N LEU A 43 13.39 2.99 9.76
CA LEU A 43 13.40 3.54 8.39
C LEU A 43 13.60 2.44 7.34
N LEU A 44 14.52 1.51 7.59
CA LEU A 44 14.79 0.38 6.70
C LEU A 44 13.54 -0.51 6.57
N VAL A 45 12.93 -0.90 7.69
CA VAL A 45 11.71 -1.72 7.70
C VAL A 45 10.55 -1.00 7.00
N SER A 46 10.35 0.29 7.28
CA SER A 46 9.30 1.09 6.65
C SER A 46 9.49 1.19 5.13
N ASN A 47 10.72 1.40 4.66
CA ASN A 47 11.03 1.43 3.23
C ASN A 47 10.82 0.07 2.57
N LEU A 48 11.22 -1.03 3.21
CA LEU A 48 10.94 -2.38 2.71
C LEU A 48 9.43 -2.62 2.59
N PHE A 49 8.66 -2.19 3.58
CA PHE A 49 7.21 -2.32 3.57
C PHE A 49 6.59 -1.54 2.41
N ARG A 50 7.03 -0.29 2.17
CA ARG A 50 6.62 0.52 1.02
C ARG A 50 6.90 -0.17 -0.31
N ILE A 51 8.13 -0.63 -0.52
CA ILE A 51 8.53 -1.31 -1.76
C ILE A 51 7.69 -2.58 -1.97
N ALA A 52 7.46 -3.37 -0.91
CA ALA A 52 6.64 -4.57 -0.99
C ALA A 52 5.18 -4.24 -1.37
N PHE A 53 4.62 -3.16 -0.81
CA PHE A 53 3.29 -2.66 -1.16
C PHE A 53 3.20 -2.20 -2.60
N ASP A 54 4.14 -1.39 -3.07
CA ASP A 54 4.16 -0.88 -4.45
C ASP A 54 4.29 -2.03 -5.45
N LEU A 55 5.18 -2.99 -5.20
CA LEU A 55 5.33 -4.19 -6.02
C LEU A 55 4.04 -5.01 -6.06
N PHE A 56 3.38 -5.20 -4.92
CA PHE A 56 2.12 -5.93 -4.86
C PHE A 56 1.04 -5.25 -5.72
N ILE A 57 0.92 -3.93 -5.62
CA ILE A 57 -0.07 -3.18 -6.40
C ILE A 57 0.25 -3.25 -7.90
N ILE A 58 1.52 -3.10 -8.30
CA ILE A 58 1.96 -3.25 -9.70
C ILE A 58 1.57 -4.64 -10.23
N ILE A 59 1.86 -5.70 -9.47
CA ILE A 59 1.57 -7.07 -9.88
C ILE A 59 0.08 -7.26 -10.13
N CYS A 60 -0.80 -6.87 -9.18
CA CYS A 60 -2.22 -7.09 -9.43
C CYS A 60 -2.82 -6.10 -10.45
N GLY A 61 -2.18 -4.95 -10.71
CA GLY A 61 -2.55 -4.05 -11.81
C GLY A 61 -2.26 -4.69 -13.17
N PHE A 62 -1.09 -5.33 -13.28
CA PHE A 62 -0.71 -6.12 -14.45
C PHE A 62 -1.68 -7.30 -14.69
N PHE A 63 -2.06 -8.03 -13.63
CA PHE A 63 -3.07 -9.10 -13.74
C PHE A 63 -4.45 -8.57 -14.16
N ALA A 64 -4.88 -7.41 -13.65
CA ALA A 64 -6.15 -6.81 -14.03
C ALA A 64 -6.20 -6.41 -15.51
N LEU A 65 -5.09 -5.89 -16.05
CA LEU A 65 -4.94 -5.57 -17.48
C LEU A 65 -4.95 -6.83 -18.36
N ARG A 66 -4.23 -7.87 -17.94
CA ARG A 66 -4.12 -9.14 -18.69
C ARG A 66 -5.46 -9.87 -18.87
N GLU A 67 -6.38 -9.74 -17.93
CA GLU A 67 -7.67 -10.44 -17.98
C GLU A 67 -8.78 -9.68 -18.73
N GLU A 68 -8.45 -8.58 -19.44
CA GLU A 68 -9.38 -7.76 -20.26
C GLU A 68 -10.64 -7.25 -19.53
N LYS A 69 -10.67 -7.31 -18.19
CA LYS A 69 -11.80 -6.83 -17.40
C LYS A 69 -11.67 -5.33 -17.10
N MET A 70 -11.79 -4.54 -18.17
CA MET A 70 -11.77 -3.06 -18.18
C MET A 70 -12.71 -2.43 -17.12
N LYS A 71 -13.80 -3.11 -16.73
CA LYS A 71 -14.74 -2.62 -15.71
C LYS A 71 -14.16 -2.48 -14.30
N PHE A 72 -13.14 -3.28 -13.94
CA PHE A 72 -12.51 -3.23 -12.60
C PHE A 72 -11.21 -2.43 -12.57
N LEU A 73 -10.66 -2.12 -13.74
CA LEU A 73 -9.50 -1.26 -13.91
C LEU A 73 -9.61 0.09 -13.17
N PRO A 74 -10.73 0.84 -13.22
CA PRO A 74 -10.81 2.14 -12.52
C PRO A 74 -10.74 2.01 -11.00
N PHE A 75 -11.34 0.97 -10.41
CA PHE A 75 -11.22 0.71 -8.97
C PHE A 75 -9.78 0.39 -8.58
N TYR A 76 -9.11 -0.40 -9.42
CA TYR A 76 -7.71 -0.74 -9.22
C TYR A 76 -6.80 0.49 -9.28
N LEU A 77 -6.99 1.33 -10.31
CA LEU A 77 -6.28 2.60 -10.47
C LEU A 77 -6.53 3.55 -9.30
N LEU A 78 -7.76 3.58 -8.77
CA LEU A 78 -8.08 4.40 -7.61
C LEU A 78 -7.31 3.95 -6.36
N PHE A 79 -7.30 2.65 -6.06
CA PHE A 79 -6.50 2.14 -4.94
C PHE A 79 -5.00 2.36 -5.15
N PHE A 80 -4.50 2.23 -6.38
CA PHE A 80 -3.13 2.55 -6.72
C PHE A 80 -2.80 4.03 -6.46
N LEU A 81 -3.61 4.95 -6.97
CA LEU A 81 -3.41 6.39 -6.78
C LEU A 81 -3.47 6.78 -5.31
N VAL A 82 -4.41 6.24 -4.54
CA VAL A 82 -4.48 6.47 -3.10
C VAL A 82 -3.19 6.03 -2.42
N ASN A 83 -2.71 4.81 -2.68
CA ASN A 83 -1.48 4.32 -2.06
C ASN A 83 -0.22 5.09 -2.50
N LEU A 84 -0.18 5.57 -3.74
CA LEU A 84 0.92 6.39 -4.25
C LEU A 84 0.92 7.79 -3.60
N VAL A 85 -0.25 8.37 -3.36
CA VAL A 85 -0.39 9.73 -2.80
C VAL A 85 -0.23 9.76 -1.28
N LEU A 86 -0.58 8.68 -0.57
CA LEU A 86 -0.49 8.57 0.89
C LEU A 86 0.88 8.99 1.47
N PRO A 87 2.02 8.50 0.95
CA PRO A 87 3.36 9.01 1.21
C PRO A 87 3.48 10.54 1.30
N PHE A 88 2.95 11.23 0.30
CA PHE A 88 3.11 12.67 0.14
C PHE A 88 2.20 13.45 1.10
N ILE A 89 1.02 12.92 1.40
CA ILE A 89 0.08 13.53 2.37
C ILE A 89 0.64 13.45 3.79
N PHE A 90 1.21 12.30 4.16
CA PHE A 90 1.68 12.07 5.52
C PHE A 90 3.16 12.40 5.75
N HIS A 91 3.82 13.02 4.75
CA HIS A 91 5.25 13.38 4.79
C HIS A 91 6.15 12.20 5.21
N LEU A 92 5.88 11.01 4.69
CA LEU A 92 6.71 9.80 4.87
C LEU A 92 7.82 9.72 3.84
#